data_AF-A0AA43LPF8-F1
#
_entry.id   AF-A0AA43LPF8-F1
#
_cell.length_a   1.000
_cell.length_b   1.000
_cell.length_c   1.000
_cell.angle_alpha   90.00
_cell.angle_beta   90.00
_cell.angle_gamma   90.00
#
_symmetry.space_group_name_H-M   'P 1'
#
loop_
_entity.id
_entity.type
_entity.pdbx_description
1 polymer ?
#
loop_
_entity_poly.entity_id
_entity_poly.type
_entity_poly.pdbx_seq_one_letter_code
_entity_poly.pdbx_strand_id
1 'polypeptide(L)'
;MKSQDIIPLQNMDTFYNTRSLPFAQKIELLKECRNICQTWWVDKLDCSISFARQRIDISFEEIMEKFSDSAHFVVIDRKFHPLDEVKHFEIGFSAMTSPIDYFLFIWVEDEKMPEILRKYNMNLM
;
A
#
# COMPACT_ATOMS: atom_id res chain seq x y z
N MET A 1 0.93 39.18 8.34
CA MET A 1 1.52 37.98 8.97
C MET A 1 0.37 36.99 9.17
N LYS A 2 0.17 36.03 8.27
CA LYS A 2 -0.91 35.04 8.40
C LYS A 2 -0.42 33.94 9.35
N SER A 3 -1.21 33.61 10.36
CA SER A 3 -0.98 32.46 11.22
C SER A 3 -0.84 31.22 10.34
N GLN A 4 0.24 30.48 10.54
CA GLN A 4 0.33 29.11 10.02
C GLN A 4 -0.71 28.33 10.82
N ASP A 5 -1.78 27.91 10.15
CA ASP A 5 -2.72 26.96 10.69
C ASP A 5 -1.95 25.69 11.02
N ILE A 6 -1.77 25.43 12.31
CA ILE A 6 -1.18 24.20 12.83
C ILE A 6 -2.22 23.12 12.51
N ILE A 7 -2.01 22.38 11.42
CA ILE A 7 -2.78 21.17 11.14
C ILE A 7 -2.56 20.23 12.33
N PRO A 8 -3.61 19.79 13.05
CA PRO A 8 -3.44 18.84 14.14
C PRO A 8 -2.74 17.59 13.61
N LEU A 9 -1.66 17.16 14.27
CA LEU A 9 -0.91 15.92 13.99
C LEU A 9 -1.79 14.66 13.93
N GLN A 10 -3.04 14.73 14.36
CA GLN A 10 -4.03 13.66 14.30
C GLN A 10 -4.48 13.27 12.88
N ASN A 11 -4.14 14.04 11.84
CA ASN A 11 -4.62 13.82 10.47
C ASN A 11 -3.57 13.24 9.50
N MET A 12 -2.41 12.80 9.99
CA MET A 12 -1.37 12.26 9.12
C MET A 12 -1.42 10.74 9.04
N ASP A 13 -1.31 10.22 7.81
CA ASP A 13 -1.12 8.81 7.56
C ASP A 13 0.11 8.28 8.32
N THR A 14 -0.03 7.09 8.89
CA THR A 14 1.02 6.47 9.68
C THR A 14 1.68 5.36 8.86
N PHE A 15 2.96 5.51 8.58
CA PHE A 15 3.72 4.56 7.78
C PHE A 15 4.51 3.60 8.67
N TYR A 16 4.46 2.32 8.34
CA TYR A 16 5.21 1.29 9.04
C TYR A 16 6.54 1.00 8.35
N ASN A 17 7.57 0.71 9.14
CA ASN A 17 8.88 0.39 8.63
C ASN A 17 8.89 -1.01 8.01
N THR A 18 9.00 -1.05 6.68
CA THR A 18 9.05 -2.27 5.89
C THR A 18 10.47 -2.63 5.44
N ARG A 19 11.49 -1.84 5.81
CA ARG A 19 12.88 -2.02 5.33
C ARG A 19 13.55 -3.25 5.93
N SER A 20 13.19 -3.62 7.15
CA SER A 20 13.71 -4.80 7.84
C SER A 20 13.05 -6.11 7.42
N LEU A 21 11.95 -6.07 6.65
CA LEU A 21 11.26 -7.26 6.18
C LEU A 21 12.02 -7.90 5.01
N PRO A 22 12.45 -9.18 5.12
CA PRO A 22 12.94 -9.94 3.99
C PRO A 22 11.90 -10.02 2.87
N PHE A 23 12.35 -10.11 1.62
CA PHE A 23 11.47 -10.20 0.45
C PHE A 23 10.39 -11.27 0.56
N ALA A 24 10.78 -12.47 0.99
CA ALA A 24 9.86 -13.58 1.19
C ALA A 24 8.74 -13.23 2.19
N GLN A 25 9.05 -12.48 3.27
CA GLN A 25 8.02 -12.03 4.21
C GLN A 25 7.08 -10.99 3.60
N LYS A 26 7.57 -10.12 2.70
CA LYS A 26 6.70 -9.18 1.98
C LYS A 26 5.73 -9.91 1.05
N ILE A 27 6.17 -10.98 0.38
CA ILE A 27 5.30 -11.82 -0.45
C ILE A 27 4.20 -12.47 0.38
N GLU A 28 4.56 -13.11 1.50
CA GLU A 28 3.58 -13.77 2.37
C GLU A 28 2.60 -12.75 2.98
N LEU A 29 3.09 -11.59 3.38
CA LEU A 29 2.27 -10.48 3.84
C LEU A 29 1.25 -10.04 2.79
N LEU A 30 1.66 -9.86 1.53
CA LEU A 30 0.75 -9.48 0.44
C LEU A 30 -0.35 -10.53 0.23
N LYS A 31 0.01 -11.82 0.23
CA LYS A 31 -0.96 -12.92 0.08
C LYS A 31 -1.95 -12.97 1.25
N GLU A 32 -1.45 -12.82 2.48
CA GLU A 32 -2.29 -12.81 3.68
C GLU A 32 -3.25 -11.62 3.67
N CYS A 33 -2.74 -10.41 3.39
CA CYS A 33 -3.56 -9.21 3.27
C CYS A 33 -4.59 -9.37 2.15
N ARG A 34 -4.23 -9.95 0.99
CA ARG A 34 -5.16 -10.21 -0.12
C ARG A 34 -6.32 -11.13 0.28
N ASN A 35 -6.08 -12.11 1.16
CA ASN A 35 -7.11 -13.05 1.61
C ASN A 35 -8.11 -12.43 2.60
N ILE A 36 -7.72 -11.39 3.31
CA ILE A 36 -8.53 -10.76 4.37
C ILE A 36 -9.02 -9.35 4.01
N CYS A 37 -8.58 -8.82 2.86
CA CYS A 37 -8.90 -7.48 2.40
C CYS A 37 -10.38 -7.33 2.05
N GLN A 38 -10.88 -6.10 2.19
CA GLN A 38 -12.19 -5.73 1.67
C GLN A 38 -12.13 -5.52 0.15
N THR A 39 -11.07 -4.86 -0.31
CA THR A 39 -10.84 -4.56 -1.73
C THR A 39 -9.35 -4.49 -2.04
N TRP A 40 -9.04 -4.67 -3.32
CA TRP A 40 -7.69 -4.51 -3.86
C TRP A 40 -7.81 -4.17 -5.35
N TRP A 41 -6.74 -3.63 -5.91
CA TRP A 41 -6.68 -3.36 -7.34
C TRP A 41 -5.26 -3.14 -7.83
N VAL A 42 -5.14 -3.03 -9.15
CA VAL A 42 -3.90 -2.68 -9.82
C VAL A 42 -4.08 -1.47 -10.70
N ASP A 43 -3.16 -0.52 -10.57
CA ASP A 43 -3.02 0.56 -11.53
C ASP A 43 -1.74 0.39 -12.37
N LYS A 44 -1.79 0.87 -13.61
CA LYS A 44 -0.65 0.96 -14.54
C LYS A 44 -0.33 2.42 -14.84
N LEU A 45 0.94 2.78 -14.86
CA LEU A 45 1.42 4.07 -15.38
C LEU A 45 2.31 3.81 -16.59
N ASP A 46 1.89 4.31 -17.75
CA ASP A 46 2.67 4.32 -18.96
C ASP A 46 2.85 5.76 -19.43
N CYS A 47 3.96 6.39 -19.04
CA CYS A 47 4.25 7.79 -19.33
C CYS A 47 4.44 8.08 -20.82
N SER A 48 4.56 7.06 -21.67
CA SER A 48 4.55 7.26 -23.12
C SER A 48 3.15 7.52 -23.69
N ILE A 49 2.11 7.14 -22.93
CA ILE A 49 0.70 7.30 -23.29
C ILE A 49 0.03 8.41 -22.46
N SER A 50 0.23 8.37 -21.13
CA SER A 50 -0.39 9.29 -20.19
C SER A 50 0.40 9.39 -18.89
N PHE A 51 0.42 10.58 -18.29
CA PHE A 51 0.98 10.80 -16.96
C PHE A 51 0.02 10.38 -15.83
N ALA A 52 -1.20 9.95 -16.15
CA ALA A 52 -2.17 9.47 -15.17
C ALA A 52 -2.13 7.94 -15.06
N ARG A 53 -2.14 7.45 -13.81
CA ARG A 53 -2.37 6.02 -13.52
C ARG A 53 -3.74 5.58 -14.07
N GLN A 54 -3.78 4.40 -14.65
CA GLN A 54 -4.99 3.78 -15.19
C GLN A 54 -5.26 2.48 -14.44
N ARG A 55 -6.48 2.32 -13.93
CA ARG A 55 -6.95 1.04 -13.37
C ARG A 55 -6.92 -0.02 -14.47
N ILE A 56 -6.34 -1.19 -14.19
CA ILE A 56 -6.31 -2.32 -15.13
C ILE A 56 -6.90 -3.57 -14.47
N ASP A 57 -7.39 -4.48 -15.31
CA ASP A 57 -7.89 -5.78 -14.89
C ASP A 57 -6.81 -6.83 -15.13
N ILE A 58 -6.11 -7.21 -14.04
CA ILE A 58 -5.16 -8.33 -14.02
C ILE A 58 -5.34 -9.11 -12.71
N SER A 59 -5.00 -10.39 -12.73
CA SER A 59 -5.07 -11.25 -11.56
C SER A 59 -4.03 -10.87 -10.49
N PHE A 60 -4.26 -11.35 -9.27
CA PHE A 60 -3.34 -11.14 -8.17
C PHE A 60 -2.01 -11.85 -8.44
N GLU A 61 -2.06 -13.04 -9.04
CA GLU A 61 -0.90 -13.83 -9.43
C GLU A 61 -0.05 -13.07 -10.46
N GLU A 62 -0.66 -12.48 -11.48
CA GLU A 62 0.05 -11.71 -12.53
C GLU A 62 0.74 -10.45 -11.97
N ILE A 63 0.10 -9.71 -11.05
CA ILE A 63 0.76 -8.55 -10.44
C ILE A 63 1.91 -9.00 -9.52
N MET A 64 1.76 -10.12 -8.83
CA MET A 64 2.83 -10.65 -7.97
C MET A 64 4.08 -11.05 -8.77
N GLU A 65 3.96 -11.43 -10.05
CA GLU A 65 5.11 -11.64 -10.94
C GLU A 65 5.92 -10.35 -11.22
N LYS A 66 5.31 -9.17 -11.03
CA LYS A 66 5.99 -7.88 -11.14
C LYS A 66 6.68 -7.45 -9.83
N PHE A 67 6.40 -8.13 -8.72
CA PHE A 67 6.99 -7.78 -7.43
C PHE A 67 8.44 -8.26 -7.36
N SER A 68 9.34 -7.37 -6.95
CA SER A 68 10.77 -7.63 -6.88
C SER A 68 11.39 -6.91 -5.69
N ASP A 69 12.64 -7.22 -5.36
CA ASP A 69 13.38 -6.56 -4.28
C ASP A 69 13.62 -5.06 -4.51
N SER A 70 13.58 -4.61 -5.77
CA SER A 70 13.68 -3.19 -6.12
C SER A 70 12.35 -2.44 -6.01
N ALA A 71 11.24 -3.13 -5.77
CA ALA A 71 9.93 -2.52 -5.67
C ALA A 71 9.82 -1.62 -4.41
N HIS A 72 9.13 -0.50 -4.55
CA HIS A 72 8.80 0.35 -3.41
C HIS A 72 7.59 -0.26 -2.68
N PHE A 73 7.82 -0.85 -1.52
CA PHE A 73 6.82 -1.58 -0.73
C PHE A 73 6.37 -0.79 0.51
N VAL A 74 5.07 -0.70 0.74
CA VAL A 74 4.48 0.12 1.82
C VAL A 74 3.42 -0.62 2.63
N VAL A 75 3.33 -0.25 3.91
CA VAL A 75 2.21 -0.53 4.82
C VAL A 75 1.86 0.77 5.52
N ILE A 76 0.62 1.22 5.36
CA ILE A 76 0.18 2.56 5.76
C ILE A 76 -1.17 2.46 6.48
N ASP A 77 -1.27 2.95 7.72
CA ASP A 77 -2.54 3.24 8.39
C ASP A 77 -3.04 4.58 7.85
N ARG A 78 -4.04 4.53 6.96
CA ARG A 78 -4.63 5.70 6.31
C ARG A 78 -5.63 6.35 7.25
N LYS A 79 -5.38 7.60 7.65
CA LYS A 79 -6.23 8.32 8.63
C LYS A 79 -7.39 9.07 8.01
N PHE A 80 -7.30 9.41 6.72
CA PHE A 80 -8.33 10.12 6.00
C PHE A 80 -8.72 9.37 4.74
N HIS A 81 -9.98 8.91 4.68
CA HIS A 81 -10.60 8.53 3.42
C HIS A 81 -11.92 9.29 3.27
N PRO A 82 -12.08 10.16 2.26
CA PRO A 82 -13.26 11.02 2.14
C PRO A 82 -14.54 10.27 1.70
N LEU A 83 -14.51 8.92 1.62
CA LEU A 83 -15.57 8.14 1.00
C LEU A 83 -16.18 7.05 1.89
N ASP A 84 -15.47 6.57 2.92
CA ASP A 84 -15.96 5.54 3.83
C ASP A 84 -15.49 5.88 5.26
N GLU A 85 -16.39 5.84 6.24
CA GLU A 85 -16.07 6.04 7.66
C GLU A 85 -15.20 4.89 8.25
N VAL A 86 -14.93 3.87 7.45
CA VAL A 86 -14.19 2.70 7.86
C VAL A 86 -12.69 2.99 7.71
N LYS A 87 -11.97 2.80 8.81
CA LYS A 87 -10.51 2.95 8.85
C LYS A 87 -9.86 1.74 8.18
N HIS A 88 -8.93 2.00 7.27
CA HIS A 88 -8.22 0.97 6.53
C HIS A 88 -6.70 1.16 6.56
N PHE A 89 -6.00 0.04 6.43
CA PHE A 89 -4.60 0.00 6.07
C PHE A 89 -4.47 -0.23 4.57
N GLU A 90 -3.54 0.49 3.97
CA GLU A 90 -3.05 0.24 2.62
C GLU A 90 -1.77 -0.59 2.69
N ILE A 91 -1.77 -1.72 2.00
CA ILE A 91 -0.62 -2.58 1.80
C ILE A 91 -0.42 -2.70 0.29
N GLY A 92 0.80 -2.49 -0.18
CA GLY A 92 1.01 -2.43 -1.62
C GLY A 92 2.45 -2.25 -2.04
N PHE A 93 2.66 -2.23 -3.34
CA PHE A 93 3.96 -1.91 -3.91
C PHE A 93 3.84 -1.17 -5.25
N SER A 94 4.89 -0.41 -5.57
CA SER A 94 5.23 0.07 -6.92
C SER A 94 6.32 -0.84 -7.48
N ALA A 95 6.13 -1.40 -8.68
CA ALA A 95 7.11 -2.30 -9.29
C ALA A 95 8.44 -1.59 -9.58
N MET A 96 8.41 -0.26 -9.72
CA MET A 96 9.54 0.61 -10.04
C MET A 96 10.17 0.24 -11.39
N THR A 97 9.32 -0.17 -12.35
CA THR A 97 9.74 -0.58 -13.70
C THR A 97 9.63 0.58 -14.70
N SER A 98 10.49 0.56 -15.72
CA SER A 98 10.50 1.54 -16.83
C SER A 98 10.43 0.79 -18.17
N PRO A 99 9.66 1.26 -19.17
CA PRO A 99 8.93 2.53 -19.22
C PRO A 99 7.52 2.49 -18.59
N ILE A 100 7.04 1.30 -18.22
CA ILE A 100 5.72 1.09 -17.63
C ILE A 100 5.90 0.67 -16.17
N ASP A 101 5.20 1.34 -15.25
CA ASP A 101 5.17 0.98 -13.83
C ASP A 101 3.80 0.41 -13.44
N TYR A 102 3.80 -0.45 -12.43
CA TYR A 102 2.62 -1.15 -11.92
C TYR A 102 2.51 -0.94 -10.41
N PHE A 103 1.28 -0.74 -9.95
CA PHE A 103 0.98 -0.41 -8.56
C PHE A 103 -0.07 -1.38 -8.03
N LEU A 104 0.25 -2.13 -6.99
CA LEU A 104 -0.71 -2.93 -6.24
C LEU A 104 -1.19 -2.15 -5.03
N PHE A 105 -2.50 -2.14 -4.83
CA PHE A 105 -3.14 -1.60 -3.63
C PHE A 105 -4.04 -2.67 -3.02
N ILE A 106 -3.87 -2.94 -1.73
CA ILE A 106 -4.71 -3.84 -0.93
C ILE A 106 -5.20 -3.06 0.28
N TRP A 107 -6.51 -3.07 0.52
CA TRP A 107 -7.13 -2.43 1.66
C TRP A 107 -7.64 -3.43 2.69
N VAL A 108 -7.09 -3.34 3.89
CA VAL A 108 -7.45 -4.19 5.02
C VAL A 108 -8.06 -3.32 6.11
N GLU A 109 -9.19 -3.74 6.66
CA GLU A 109 -9.84 -3.05 7.79
C GLU A 109 -8.96 -3.06 9.04
N ASP A 110 -9.02 -1.97 9.81
CA ASP A 110 -8.21 -1.76 11.02
C ASP A 110 -8.26 -2.95 12.00
N GLU A 111 -9.43 -3.56 12.21
CA GLU A 111 -9.62 -4.65 13.18
C GLU A 111 -8.77 -5.90 12.89
N LYS A 112 -8.41 -6.13 11.62
CA LYS A 112 -7.63 -7.30 11.18
C LYS A 112 -6.12 -7.06 11.22
N MET A 113 -5.69 -5.80 11.30
CA MET A 113 -4.28 -5.43 11.18
C MET A 113 -3.43 -5.66 12.44
N PRO A 114 -3.93 -5.58 13.69
CA PRO A 114 -3.11 -5.83 14.88
C PRO A 114 -2.37 -7.18 14.87
N GLU A 115 -3.00 -8.24 14.35
CA GLU A 115 -2.39 -9.56 14.23
C GLU A 115 -1.29 -9.59 13.16
N ILE A 116 -1.53 -8.97 12.01
CA ILE A 116 -0.56 -8.84 10.91
C ILE A 116 0.66 -8.04 11.40
N LEU A 117 0.45 -6.85 11.96
CA LEU A 117 1.54 -5.99 12.43
C LEU A 117 2.41 -6.70 13.47
N ARG A 118 1.80 -7.45 14.40
CA ARG A 118 2.51 -8.26 15.40
C ARG A 118 3.30 -9.40 14.76
N LYS A 119 2.68 -10.15 13.85
CA LYS A 119 3.29 -11.31 13.17
C LYS A 119 4.54 -10.92 12.39
N TYR A 120 4.50 -9.77 11.73
CA TYR A 120 5.61 -9.25 10.93
C TYR A 120 6.53 -8.28 11.70
N ASN A 121 6.34 -8.15 13.02
CA ASN A 121 7.14 -7.27 13.89
C ASN A 121 7.29 -5.84 13.34
N MET A 122 6.19 -5.27 12.84
CA MET A 122 6.19 -3.96 12.20
C MET A 122 6.16 -2.85 13.26
N ASN A 123 7.10 -1.93 13.14
CA ASN A 123 7.18 -0.72 13.96
C ASN A 123 6.95 0.52 13.09
N LEU A 124 6.59 1.63 13.71
CA LEU A 124 6.42 2.91 13.02
C LEU A 124 7.76 3.36 12.38
N MET A 125 7.68 4.02 11.21
CA MET A 125 8.84 4.67 10.58
C MET A 125 9.30 5.93 11.31
#